data_AF-A0A957SQS6-F1
#
_entry.id   AF-A0A957SQS6-F1
#
_cell.length_a   1.000
_cell.length_b   1.000
_cell.length_c   1.000
_cell.angle_alpha   90.00
_cell.angle_beta   90.00
_cell.angle_gamma   90.00
#
_symmetry.space_group_name_H-M   'P 1'
#
loop_
_entity.id
_entity.type
_entity.pdbx_description
1 polymer ?
#
loop_
_entity_poly.entity_id
_entity_poly.type
_entity_poly.pdbx_seq_one_letter_code
_entity_poly.pdbx_strand_id
1 'polypeptide(L)'
;LISFDMGGTTAKICVIDQGKPLIAHEFEVDRIYRFKKGSGLPIKIPVIELIEIGTGGGSIARVDALGLLKVGPDSSGADPGPVCYGRGGEEPTVTDANLILGYLDPGYFLGGRMSLDLAKARQVVKAKIADKLGLSVEEAAWGIHQIANENMANAARVHALERGKDPRRFPLFAF
;
A
#
# COMPACT_ATOMS: atom_id res chain seq x y z
N LEU A 1 -12.27 -16.88 -5.23
CA LEU A 1 -11.42 -15.80 -5.76
C LEU A 1 -11.18 -14.74 -4.68
N ILE A 2 -9.97 -14.21 -4.58
CA ILE A 2 -9.64 -12.97 -3.87
C ILE A 2 -9.38 -11.91 -4.93
N SER A 3 -10.14 -10.82 -4.89
CA SER A 3 -9.89 -9.62 -5.68
C SER A 3 -8.97 -8.69 -4.89
N PHE A 4 -7.90 -8.20 -5.51
CA PHE A 4 -6.95 -7.26 -4.93
C PHE A 4 -6.72 -6.10 -5.90
N ASP A 5 -6.99 -4.89 -5.45
CA ASP A 5 -6.80 -3.65 -6.24
C ASP A 5 -5.88 -2.72 -5.44
N MET A 6 -4.70 -2.42 -5.98
CA MET A 6 -3.73 -1.53 -5.32
C MET A 6 -3.58 -0.23 -6.11
N GLY A 7 -4.03 0.87 -5.49
CA GLY A 7 -3.81 2.21 -6.00
C GLY A 7 -2.59 2.91 -5.39
N GLY A 8 -2.50 4.22 -5.64
CA GLY A 8 -1.47 5.07 -5.04
C GLY A 8 -1.63 5.29 -3.52
N THR A 9 -2.84 5.16 -2.98
CA THR A 9 -3.10 5.50 -1.56
C THR A 9 -3.40 4.26 -0.73
N THR A 10 -4.27 3.40 -1.23
CA THR A 10 -4.77 2.23 -0.52
C THR A 10 -4.83 1.02 -1.44
N ALA A 11 -4.85 -0.16 -0.82
CA ALA A 11 -5.20 -1.40 -1.48
C ALA A 11 -6.56 -1.89 -0.96
N LYS A 12 -7.33 -2.55 -1.81
CA LYS A 12 -8.65 -3.10 -1.47
C LYS A 12 -8.66 -4.60 -1.71
N ILE A 13 -9.26 -5.34 -0.78
CA ILE A 13 -9.40 -6.79 -0.89
C ILE A 13 -10.85 -7.20 -0.71
N CYS A 14 -11.33 -8.07 -1.59
CA CYS A 14 -12.65 -8.68 -1.51
C CYS A 14 -12.56 -10.19 -1.70
N VAL A 15 -13.25 -10.95 -0.85
CA VAL A 15 -13.41 -12.40 -1.02
C VAL A 15 -14.68 -12.68 -1.82
N ILE A 16 -14.51 -13.39 -2.93
CA ILE A 16 -15.60 -13.89 -3.79
C ILE A 16 -15.66 -15.41 -3.63
N ASP A 17 -16.73 -15.89 -3.01
CA ASP A 17 -16.96 -17.29 -2.72
C ASP A 17 -18.08 -17.85 -3.61
N GLN A 18 -17.81 -18.99 -4.25
CA GLN A 18 -18.74 -19.61 -5.21
C GLN A 18 -19.31 -18.64 -6.26
N GLY A 19 -18.48 -17.72 -6.76
CA GLY A 19 -18.86 -16.74 -7.77
C GLY A 19 -19.68 -15.55 -7.25
N LYS A 20 -19.84 -15.41 -5.93
CA LYS A 20 -20.57 -14.30 -5.31
C LYS A 20 -19.67 -13.54 -4.32
N PRO A 21 -19.66 -12.20 -4.34
CA PRO A 21 -19.00 -11.43 -3.29
C PRO A 21 -19.72 -11.66 -1.96
N LEU A 22 -18.96 -11.64 -0.87
CA LEU A 22 -19.56 -11.59 0.47
C LEU A 22 -20.31 -10.26 0.66
N ILE A 23 -21.40 -10.30 1.41
CA ILE A 23 -22.23 -9.13 1.71
C ILE A 23 -22.11 -8.81 3.20
N ALA A 24 -21.82 -7.55 3.51
CA ALA A 24 -21.94 -6.98 4.84
C ALA A 24 -23.29 -6.27 4.96
N HIS A 25 -23.90 -6.33 6.14
CA HIS A 25 -25.16 -5.62 6.44
C HIS A 25 -24.96 -4.36 7.28
N GLU A 26 -23.74 -4.10 7.72
CA GLU A 26 -23.36 -2.95 8.52
C GLU A 26 -21.94 -2.53 8.15
N PHE A 27 -21.75 -1.22 7.94
CA PHE A 27 -20.43 -0.63 7.79
C PHE A 27 -20.41 0.79 8.36
N GLU A 28 -19.22 1.33 8.59
CA GLU A 28 -19.04 2.70 9.11
C GLU A 28 -18.49 3.61 8.02
N VAL A 29 -19.12 4.78 7.84
CA VAL A 29 -18.59 5.89 7.03
C VAL A 29 -18.05 6.98 7.93
N ASP A 30 -17.28 7.91 7.36
CA ASP A 30 -16.78 9.11 8.07
C ASP A 30 -16.11 8.78 9.42
N ARG A 31 -15.21 7.79 9.42
CA ARG A 31 -14.49 7.40 10.63
C ARG A 31 -13.58 8.55 11.07
N ILE A 32 -13.82 9.05 12.28
CA ILE A 32 -12.95 10.05 12.91
C ILE A 32 -11.56 9.46 13.20
N TYR A 33 -11.47 8.15 13.46
CA TYR A 33 -10.21 7.45 13.71
C TYR A 33 -10.07 6.21 12.81
N ARG A 34 -9.04 6.21 11.94
CA ARG A 34 -8.80 5.16 10.91
C ARG A 34 -8.80 3.71 11.45
N PHE A 35 -8.48 3.49 12.73
CA PHE A 35 -8.35 2.15 13.34
C PHE A 35 -9.23 1.92 14.58
N LYS A 36 -10.24 2.76 14.82
CA LYS A 36 -11.18 2.58 15.95
C LYS A 36 -12.58 2.28 15.43
N LYS A 37 -13.01 1.02 15.58
CA LYS A 37 -14.40 0.62 15.33
C LYS A 37 -15.33 1.44 16.24
N GLY A 38 -16.43 1.94 15.70
CA GLY A 38 -17.39 2.83 16.36
C GLY A 38 -17.01 4.31 16.31
N SER A 39 -15.96 4.70 15.58
CA SER A 39 -15.59 6.12 15.41
C SER A 39 -16.21 6.80 14.20
N GLY A 40 -16.87 6.03 13.33
CA GLY A 40 -17.65 6.56 12.21
C GLY A 40 -19.14 6.45 12.43
N LEU A 41 -19.90 6.87 11.43
CA LEU A 41 -21.35 6.74 11.36
C LEU A 41 -21.74 5.34 10.87
N PRO A 42 -22.44 4.53 11.68
CA PRO A 42 -22.89 3.20 11.27
C PRO A 42 -24.03 3.31 10.26
N ILE A 43 -23.91 2.59 9.15
CA ILE A 43 -24.93 2.48 8.11
C ILE A 43 -25.36 1.02 7.99
N LYS A 44 -26.68 0.79 8.00
CA LYS A 44 -27.32 -0.53 7.92
C LYS A 44 -27.93 -0.78 6.54
N ILE A 45 -27.08 -0.95 5.54
CA ILE A 45 -27.47 -1.30 4.16
C ILE A 45 -26.60 -2.46 3.66
N PRO A 46 -27.11 -3.32 2.76
CA PRO A 46 -26.29 -4.37 2.16
C PRO A 46 -25.20 -3.74 1.28
N VAL A 47 -23.94 -4.05 1.60
CA VAL A 47 -22.76 -3.62 0.84
C VAL A 47 -21.88 -4.82 0.50
N ILE A 48 -21.08 -4.70 -0.55
CA ILE A 48 -20.02 -5.67 -0.81
C ILE A 48 -19.02 -5.60 0.34
N GLU A 49 -18.76 -6.75 0.95
CA GLU A 49 -17.75 -6.87 1.99
C GLU A 49 -16.37 -6.76 1.34
N LEU A 50 -15.64 -5.73 1.75
CA LEU A 50 -14.26 -5.48 1.36
C LEU A 50 -13.50 -4.86 2.52
N ILE A 51 -12.19 -5.08 2.54
CA ILE A 51 -11.29 -4.32 3.42
C ILE A 51 -10.49 -3.32 2.62
N GLU A 52 -10.23 -2.18 3.25
CA GLU A 52 -9.28 -1.19 2.77
C GLU A 52 -8.02 -1.25 3.62
N ILE A 53 -6.87 -1.35 2.94
CA ILE A 53 -5.55 -1.45 3.52
C ILE A 53 -4.86 -0.11 3.26
N GLY A 54 -4.37 0.54 4.31
CA GLY A 54 -3.67 1.83 4.24
C GLY A 54 -2.26 1.76 3.62
N THR A 55 -2.01 0.78 2.75
CA THR A 55 -0.75 0.60 2.04
C THR A 55 -1.04 0.56 0.54
N GLY A 56 -0.45 1.50 -0.21
CA GLY A 56 -0.51 1.64 -1.66
C GLY A 56 0.83 2.15 -2.20
N GLY A 57 0.89 2.50 -3.49
CA GLY A 57 2.15 2.92 -4.12
C GLY A 57 2.80 4.17 -3.50
N GLY A 58 1.98 5.14 -3.12
CA GLY A 58 2.40 6.38 -2.45
C GLY A 58 2.54 6.26 -0.94
N SER A 59 2.40 5.07 -0.34
CA SER A 59 2.57 4.94 1.11
C SER A 59 3.99 5.31 1.54
N ILE A 60 4.08 6.19 2.53
CA ILE A 60 5.34 6.81 2.94
C ILE A 60 6.12 5.86 3.84
N ALA A 61 7.37 5.62 3.47
CA ALA A 61 8.35 4.90 4.27
C ALA A 61 9.07 5.84 5.24
N ARG A 62 9.33 5.39 6.46
CA ARG A 62 10.10 6.13 7.46
C ARG A 62 10.80 5.19 8.44
N VAL A 63 11.88 5.69 9.04
CA VAL A 63 12.46 5.07 10.23
C VAL A 63 11.85 5.75 11.45
N ASP A 64 11.22 4.97 12.32
CA ASP A 64 10.60 5.48 13.54
C ASP A 64 11.64 5.80 14.63
N ALA A 65 11.16 6.32 15.77
CA ALA A 65 12.02 6.69 16.89
C ALA A 65 12.77 5.50 17.53
N LEU A 66 12.35 4.26 17.24
CA LEU A 66 12.98 3.03 17.71
C LEU A 66 13.97 2.45 16.69
N GLY A 67 14.19 3.14 15.56
CA GLY A 67 15.06 2.66 14.50
C GLY A 67 14.42 1.59 13.61
N LEU A 68 13.10 1.44 13.63
CA LEU A 68 12.39 0.45 12.82
C LEU A 68 11.87 1.08 11.53
N LEU A 69 12.02 0.36 10.42
CA LEU A 69 11.41 0.74 9.15
C LEU A 69 9.88 0.52 9.22
N LYS A 70 9.12 1.54 8.84
CA LYS A 70 7.66 1.53 8.73
C LYS A 70 7.23 2.04 7.36
N VAL A 71 6.11 1.53 6.86
CA VAL A 71 5.48 1.98 5.60
C VAL A 71 4.00 2.27 5.86
N GLY A 72 3.55 3.46 5.45
CA GLY A 72 2.22 3.95 5.78
C GLY A 72 2.09 4.39 7.26
N PRO A 73 0.87 4.64 7.75
CA PRO A 73 -0.39 4.64 6.99
C PRO A 73 -0.56 5.88 6.10
N ASP A 74 0.30 6.90 6.27
CA ASP A 74 0.23 8.11 5.45
C ASP A 74 0.67 7.81 4.01
N SER A 75 0.10 8.55 3.07
CA SER A 75 0.40 8.45 1.65
C SER A 75 0.72 9.82 1.08
N SER A 76 1.64 9.87 0.12
CA SER A 76 1.95 11.03 -0.70
C SER A 76 0.84 11.36 -1.71
N GLY A 77 -0.18 10.50 -1.83
CA GLY A 77 -1.22 10.63 -2.85
C GLY A 77 -0.65 10.61 -4.27
N ALA A 78 -1.36 11.27 -5.18
CA ALA A 78 -0.90 11.51 -6.56
C ALA A 78 -0.30 12.92 -6.77
N ASP A 79 -0.53 13.83 -5.81
CA ASP A 79 -0.04 15.21 -5.78
C ASP A 79 0.25 15.58 -4.31
N PRO A 80 1.51 15.84 -3.93
CA PRO A 80 2.70 15.88 -4.79
C PRO A 80 3.17 14.50 -5.29
N GLY A 81 2.68 13.41 -4.68
CA GLY A 81 3.01 12.05 -5.09
C GLY A 81 4.40 11.56 -4.68
N PRO A 82 4.79 10.34 -5.12
CA PRO A 82 6.13 9.79 -4.96
C PRO A 82 7.23 10.76 -5.39
N VAL A 83 8.41 10.63 -4.78
CA VAL A 83 9.58 11.47 -5.10
C VAL A 83 9.94 11.36 -6.58
N CYS A 84 9.89 10.14 -7.12
CA CYS A 84 10.20 9.84 -8.52
C CYS A 84 9.23 10.49 -9.51
N TYR A 85 8.08 11.01 -9.08
CA TYR A 85 7.18 11.74 -9.99
C TYR A 85 7.72 13.15 -10.30
N GLY A 86 8.69 13.66 -9.55
CA GLY A 86 9.30 14.97 -9.80
C GLY A 86 8.39 16.17 -9.49
N ARG A 87 7.25 15.96 -8.83
CA ARG A 87 6.20 16.98 -8.57
C ARG A 87 6.30 17.65 -7.18
N GLY A 88 7.47 17.59 -6.55
CA GLY A 88 7.68 18.15 -5.22
C GLY A 88 7.46 17.17 -4.06
N GLY A 89 7.28 15.87 -4.35
CA GLY A 89 7.33 14.84 -3.31
C GLY A 89 8.72 14.75 -2.68
N GLU A 90 8.79 14.69 -1.35
CA GLU A 90 10.04 14.68 -0.58
C GLU A 90 10.20 13.47 0.33
N GLU A 91 9.13 12.69 0.54
CA GLU A 91 9.15 11.50 1.40
C GLU A 91 9.26 10.22 0.56
N PRO A 92 10.11 9.25 0.93
CA PRO A 92 10.26 8.03 0.17
C PRO A 92 8.98 7.19 0.24
N THR A 93 8.58 6.61 -0.89
CA THR A 93 7.36 5.82 -1.01
C THR A 93 7.60 4.40 -1.53
N VAL A 94 6.55 3.57 -1.55
CA VAL A 94 6.60 2.22 -2.15
C VAL A 94 6.93 2.29 -3.64
N THR A 95 6.38 3.27 -4.37
CA THR A 95 6.67 3.48 -5.79
C THR A 95 8.14 3.85 -6.01
N ASP A 96 8.73 4.68 -5.14
CA ASP A 96 10.16 5.02 -5.21
C ASP A 96 11.04 3.78 -5.01
N ALA A 97 10.70 2.95 -4.02
CA ALA A 97 11.39 1.69 -3.78
C ALA A 97 11.27 0.72 -4.98
N ASN A 98 10.07 0.56 -5.54
CA ASN A 98 9.83 -0.29 -6.70
C ASN A 98 10.59 0.19 -7.94
N LEU A 99 10.73 1.50 -8.12
CA LEU A 99 11.55 2.07 -9.19
C LEU A 99 13.04 1.74 -8.99
N ILE A 100 13.56 1.89 -7.77
CA ILE A 100 14.96 1.57 -7.44
C ILE A 100 15.26 0.08 -7.67
N LEU A 101 14.31 -0.79 -7.35
CA LEU A 101 14.41 -2.24 -7.55
C LEU A 101 14.26 -2.66 -9.03
N GLY A 102 13.91 -1.74 -9.92
CA GLY A 102 13.74 -2.01 -11.35
C GLY A 102 12.41 -2.66 -11.73
N TYR A 103 11.39 -2.60 -10.86
CA TYR A 103 10.04 -3.07 -11.20
C TYR A 103 9.26 -2.09 -12.08
N LEU A 104 9.72 -0.84 -12.15
CA LEU A 104 9.13 0.20 -12.98
C LEU A 104 10.16 0.67 -14.00
N ASP A 105 9.73 0.83 -15.25
CA ASP A 105 10.54 1.45 -16.30
C ASP A 105 10.50 2.99 -16.13
N PRO A 106 11.64 3.66 -15.84
CA PRO A 106 11.67 5.10 -15.69
C PRO A 106 11.31 5.88 -16.96
N GLY A 107 11.49 5.30 -18.15
CA GLY A 107 11.22 5.93 -19.43
C GLY A 107 9.81 5.69 -19.98
N TYR A 108 9.03 4.77 -19.38
CA TYR A 108 7.76 4.32 -19.94
C TYR A 108 6.59 4.31 -18.95
N PHE A 109 6.63 5.13 -17.90
CA PHE A 109 5.53 5.19 -16.94
C PHE A 109 4.28 5.89 -17.51
N LEU A 110 3.09 5.41 -17.12
CA LEU A 110 1.78 5.84 -17.65
C LEU A 110 1.68 5.80 -19.20
N GLY A 111 2.32 4.81 -19.82
CA GLY A 111 2.39 4.68 -21.28
C GLY A 111 3.35 5.69 -21.92
N GLY A 112 4.45 6.01 -21.23
CA GLY A 112 5.46 7.00 -21.66
C GLY A 112 5.05 8.47 -21.47
N ARG A 113 3.94 8.74 -20.78
CA ARG A 113 3.46 10.11 -20.52
C ARG A 113 4.15 10.78 -19.34
N MET A 114 4.88 10.01 -18.54
CA MET A 114 5.62 10.49 -17.38
C MET A 114 6.96 9.78 -17.31
N SER A 115 8.04 10.55 -17.27
CA SER A 115 9.36 10.03 -16.93
C SER A 115 9.52 10.02 -15.41
N LEU A 116 10.15 8.98 -14.88
CA LEU A 116 10.41 8.85 -13.45
C LEU A 116 11.86 9.21 -13.11
N ASP A 117 12.04 9.98 -12.04
CA ASP A 117 13.35 10.41 -11.56
C ASP A 117 13.96 9.38 -10.61
N LEU A 118 14.63 8.37 -11.19
CA LEU A 118 15.33 7.34 -10.43
C LEU A 118 16.44 7.91 -9.54
N ALA A 119 17.17 8.93 -10.02
CA ALA A 119 18.28 9.51 -9.27
C ALA A 119 17.77 10.18 -7.99
N LYS A 120 16.69 10.96 -8.08
CA LYS A 120 16.07 11.62 -6.93
C LYS A 120 15.46 10.62 -5.97
N ALA A 121 14.81 9.56 -6.45
CA ALA A 121 14.32 8.47 -5.60
C ALA A 121 15.47 7.83 -4.79
N ARG A 122 16.59 7.49 -5.46
CA ARG A 122 17.78 6.94 -4.79
C ARG A 122 18.34 7.88 -3.74
N GLN A 123 18.45 9.17 -4.05
CA GLN A 123 18.96 10.18 -3.12
C GLN A 123 18.10 10.28 -1.85
N VAL A 124 16.77 10.35 -2.01
CA VAL A 124 15.84 10.48 -0.87
C VAL A 124 15.80 9.21 -0.04
N VAL A 125 15.71 8.02 -0.66
CA VAL A 125 15.74 6.74 0.05
C VAL A 125 17.06 6.58 0.81
N LYS A 126 18.19 6.96 0.21
CA LYS A 126 19.49 6.96 0.89
C LYS A 126 19.46 7.82 2.15
N ALA A 127 19.11 9.10 2.01
CA ALA A 127 19.19 10.08 3.09
C ALA A 127 18.18 9.81 4.22
N LYS A 128 16.96 9.37 3.89
CA LYS A 128 15.88 9.23 4.87
C LYS A 128 15.78 7.83 5.49
N ILE A 129 16.27 6.80 4.81
CA ILE A 129 16.14 5.40 5.24
C ILE A 129 17.50 4.71 5.35
N ALA A 130 18.23 4.59 4.23
CA ALA A 130 19.41 3.73 4.17
C ALA A 130 20.51 4.17 5.14
N ASP A 131 20.85 5.46 5.16
CA ASP A 131 21.89 6.02 6.03
C ASP A 131 21.53 5.88 7.52
N LYS A 132 20.23 5.97 7.87
CA LYS A 132 19.76 5.82 9.25
C LYS A 132 19.82 4.38 9.75
N LEU A 133 19.68 3.42 8.85
CA LEU A 133 19.68 1.99 9.16
C LEU A 133 21.04 1.33 8.90
N GLY A 134 22.02 2.04 8.33
CA GLY A 134 23.32 1.49 7.96
C GLY A 134 23.24 0.49 6.80
N LEU A 135 22.30 0.71 5.87
CA LEU A 135 22.03 -0.17 4.72
C LEU A 135 22.48 0.48 3.41
N SER A 136 22.63 -0.34 2.37
CA SER A 136 22.64 0.16 0.99
C SER A 136 21.26 0.69 0.57
N VAL A 137 21.22 1.46 -0.52
CA VAL A 137 19.97 1.99 -1.07
C VAL A 137 19.05 0.87 -1.55
N GLU A 138 19.64 -0.17 -2.15
CA GLU A 138 18.95 -1.36 -2.64
C GLU A 138 18.34 -2.17 -1.50
N GLU A 139 19.07 -2.38 -0.40
CA GLU A 139 18.56 -3.07 0.79
C GLU A 139 17.43 -2.28 1.45
N ALA A 140 17.56 -0.95 1.55
CA ALA A 140 16.51 -0.09 2.06
C ALA A 140 15.25 -0.13 1.16
N ALA A 141 15.41 -0.04 -0.16
CA ALA A 141 14.29 -0.16 -1.11
C ALA A 141 13.62 -1.55 -1.01
N TRP A 142 14.42 -2.61 -0.90
CA TRP A 142 13.90 -3.96 -0.69
C TRP A 142 13.10 -4.08 0.62
N GLY A 143 13.60 -3.49 1.71
CA GLY A 143 12.89 -3.44 2.99
C GLY A 143 11.54 -2.73 2.90
N ILE A 144 11.46 -1.60 2.18
CA ILE A 144 10.21 -0.87 1.94
C ILE A 144 9.21 -1.77 1.18
N HIS A 145 9.67 -2.39 0.09
CA HIS A 145 8.86 -3.30 -0.72
C HIS A 145 8.32 -4.49 0.10
N GLN A 146 9.19 -5.12 0.88
CA GLN A 146 8.83 -6.27 1.71
C GLN A 146 7.80 -5.92 2.78
N ILE A 147 7.99 -4.81 3.50
CA ILE A 147 7.04 -4.37 4.53
C ILE A 147 5.69 -4.04 3.91
N ALA A 148 5.67 -3.38 2.75
CA ALA A 148 4.42 -3.08 2.06
C ALA A 148 3.66 -4.37 1.69
N ASN A 149 4.35 -5.35 1.11
CA ASN A 149 3.76 -6.63 0.74
C ASN A 149 3.29 -7.44 1.95
N GLU A 150 4.07 -7.51 3.03
CA GLU A 150 3.67 -8.26 4.23
C GLU A 150 2.47 -7.61 4.92
N ASN A 151 2.41 -6.27 4.98
CA ASN A 151 1.25 -5.57 5.50
C ASN A 151 -0.03 -5.93 4.72
N MET A 152 0.05 -5.93 3.38
CA MET A 152 -1.10 -6.28 2.53
C MET A 152 -1.46 -7.76 2.64
N ALA A 153 -0.48 -8.65 2.63
CA ALA A 153 -0.69 -10.09 2.77
C ALA A 153 -1.28 -10.47 4.12
N ASN A 154 -0.81 -9.85 5.21
CA ASN A 154 -1.34 -10.05 6.54
C ASN A 154 -2.79 -9.55 6.65
N ALA A 155 -3.09 -8.37 6.12
CA ALA A 155 -4.46 -7.86 6.11
C ALA A 155 -5.41 -8.78 5.32
N ALA A 156 -4.99 -9.29 4.16
CA ALA A 156 -5.73 -10.27 3.38
C ALA A 156 -6.02 -11.55 4.18
N ARG A 157 -4.99 -12.05 4.89
CA ARG A 157 -5.05 -13.28 5.70
C ARG A 157 -6.02 -13.12 6.87
N VAL A 158 -5.90 -12.02 7.63
CA VAL A 158 -6.80 -11.71 8.75
C VAL A 158 -8.24 -11.61 8.25
N HIS A 159 -8.48 -10.87 7.18
CA HIS A 159 -9.83 -10.71 6.64
C HIS A 159 -10.45 -12.03 6.16
N ALA A 160 -9.70 -12.88 5.46
CA ALA A 160 -10.19 -14.19 5.06
C ALA A 160 -10.55 -15.07 6.27
N LEU A 161 -9.68 -15.08 7.30
CA LEU A 161 -9.90 -15.87 8.51
C LEU A 161 -11.11 -15.40 9.33
N GLU A 162 -11.32 -14.09 9.46
CA GLU A 162 -12.51 -13.52 10.12
C GLU A 162 -13.83 -13.96 9.45
N ARG A 163 -13.78 -14.37 8.17
CA ARG A 163 -14.92 -14.88 7.41
C ARG A 163 -14.96 -16.41 7.31
N GLY A 164 -14.11 -17.10 8.08
CA GLY A 164 -14.00 -18.56 8.07
C GLY A 164 -13.51 -19.12 6.73
N LYS A 165 -12.73 -18.33 5.98
CA LYS A 165 -12.18 -18.71 4.68
C LYS A 165 -10.69 -18.98 4.80
N ASP A 166 -10.24 -20.07 4.19
CA ASP A 166 -8.81 -20.35 4.02
C ASP A 166 -8.33 -19.67 2.73
N PRO A 167 -7.50 -18.61 2.80
CA PRO A 167 -7.07 -17.85 1.62
C PRO A 167 -6.32 -18.71 0.59
N ARG A 168 -5.70 -19.84 0.99
CA ARG A 168 -5.00 -20.76 0.08
C ARG A 168 -5.93 -21.45 -0.90
N ARG A 169 -7.25 -21.46 -0.62
CA ARG A 169 -8.27 -22.07 -1.47
C ARG A 169 -8.78 -21.12 -2.56
N PHE A 170 -8.31 -19.89 -2.61
CA PHE A 170 -8.79 -18.85 -3.50
C PHE A 170 -7.66 -18.44 -4.44
N PRO A 171 -7.88 -18.38 -5.77
CA PRO A 171 -6.96 -17.66 -6.65
C PRO A 171 -6.96 -16.17 -6.30
N LEU A 172 -5.85 -15.47 -6.52
CA LEU A 172 -5.72 -14.03 -6.35
C LEU A 172 -5.74 -13.35 -7.72
N PHE A 173 -6.64 -12.39 -7.93
CA PHE A 173 -6.64 -11.53 -9.11
C PHE A 173 -6.20 -10.12 -8.66
N ALA A 174 -5.09 -9.64 -9.23
CA ALA A 174 -4.55 -8.31 -8.98
C ALA A 174 -4.98 -7.36 -10.11
N PHE A 175 -5.48 -6.19 -9.75
CA PHE A 175 -5.94 -5.12 -10.63
C PHE A 175 -5.01 -3.91 -10.55
#